data_AF-A0A952SIJ4-F1
#
_entry.id   AF-A0A952SIJ4-F1
#
_cell.length_a   1.000
_cell.length_b   1.000
_cell.length_c   1.000
_cell.angle_alpha   90.00
_cell.angle_beta   90.00
_cell.angle_gamma   90.00
#
_symmetry.space_group_name_H-M   'P 1'
#
loop_
_entity.id
_entity.type
_entity.pdbx_description
1 polymer ?
#
loop_
_entity_poly.entity_id
_entity_poly.type
_entity_poly.pdbx_seq_one_letter_code
_entity_poly.pdbx_strand_id
1 'polypeptide(L)'
;MGNLIAEALSMGWMALAILAGLLVYFQVSISDPAAKKRAVFKTFIGIISCFLLFMAIANYKTNFYGESRLLPVSLVMITVTTFIMALYFTNLSALLKIGGMMFFVAAFLSGYGNWLPQVEGGFPPVEEKVTWETMSTQQLADKGEEIIFGGVGKNKEQGAIGKGQCPLCHAFHAGMLGERAPNLLGLPTRKERLEDPKYSKGNPSKREYSVKEAFPGSGTAETVQEYIAESHACPSCYVVAGYGVKGTNDKESPMPSIHKPPISLSLAELAAVDTWMYAREGVEPPSFDEIVKSYEKFVPEADRPKQADDKPAGATSLLADGSEP
;
A
#
# COMPACT_ATOMS: atom_id res chain seq x y z
N MET A 1 -27.56 -18.20 5.95
CA MET A 1 -27.25 -19.55 5.41
C MET A 1 -28.44 -20.24 4.73
N GLY A 2 -29.70 -19.90 5.03
CA GLY A 2 -30.89 -20.60 4.49
C GLY A 2 -31.21 -20.46 2.99
N ASN A 3 -30.41 -19.76 2.18
CA ASN A 3 -30.68 -19.59 0.73
C ASN A 3 -29.57 -20.08 -0.20
N LEU A 4 -28.42 -20.55 0.33
CA LEU A 4 -27.29 -20.98 -0.52
C LEU A 4 -27.60 -22.30 -1.26
N ILE A 5 -28.23 -23.24 -0.54
CA ILE A 5 -28.62 -24.54 -1.09
C ILE A 5 -29.71 -24.36 -2.15
N ALA A 6 -30.72 -23.52 -1.87
CA ALA A 6 -31.80 -23.25 -2.80
C ALA A 6 -31.27 -22.60 -4.09
N GLU A 7 -30.35 -21.65 -3.98
CA GLU A 7 -29.73 -20.99 -5.13
C GLU A 7 -28.83 -21.94 -5.94
N ALA A 8 -28.04 -22.79 -5.26
CA ALA A 8 -27.26 -23.83 -5.91
C ALA A 8 -28.14 -24.83 -6.67
N LEU A 9 -29.27 -25.26 -6.08
CA LEU A 9 -30.23 -26.14 -6.73
C LEU A 9 -30.94 -25.45 -7.89
N SER A 10 -31.35 -24.18 -7.75
CA SER A 10 -32.01 -23.44 -8.83
C SER A 10 -31.11 -23.21 -10.03
N MET A 11 -29.80 -23.04 -9.83
CA MET A 11 -28.84 -22.94 -10.92
C MET A 11 -28.49 -24.31 -11.52
N GLY A 12 -28.35 -25.33 -10.68
CA GLY A 12 -27.80 -26.63 -11.06
C GLY A 12 -28.81 -27.72 -11.41
N TRP A 13 -30.12 -27.48 -11.28
CA TRP A 13 -31.13 -28.54 -11.35
C TRP A 13 -31.07 -29.37 -12.63
N MET A 14 -30.80 -28.76 -13.79
CA MET A 14 -30.71 -29.49 -15.06
C MET A 14 -29.55 -30.48 -15.08
N ALA A 15 -28.37 -30.04 -14.62
CA ALA A 15 -27.19 -30.89 -14.55
C ALA A 15 -27.39 -32.02 -13.54
N LEU A 16 -27.96 -31.71 -12.37
CA LEU A 16 -28.27 -32.70 -11.34
C LEU A 16 -29.31 -33.72 -11.82
N ALA A 17 -30.34 -33.28 -12.56
CA ALA A 17 -31.36 -34.16 -13.14
C ALA A 17 -30.77 -35.12 -14.18
N ILE A 18 -29.88 -34.63 -15.04
CA ILE A 18 -29.16 -35.47 -16.02
C ILE A 18 -28.31 -36.53 -15.29
N LEU A 19 -27.56 -36.13 -14.27
CA LEU A 19 -26.72 -37.06 -13.50
C LEU A 19 -27.56 -38.09 -12.72
N ALA A 20 -28.71 -37.69 -12.17
CA ALA A 20 -29.66 -38.61 -11.55
C ALA A 20 -30.23 -39.61 -12.57
N GLY A 21 -30.57 -39.14 -13.78
CA GLY A 21 -30.98 -40.00 -14.90
C GLY A 21 -29.90 -41.01 -15.30
N LEU A 22 -28.65 -40.56 -15.39
CA LEU A 22 -27.49 -41.44 -15.65
C LEU A 22 -27.28 -42.47 -14.54
N LEU A 23 -27.50 -42.09 -13.28
CA LEU A 23 -27.38 -43.00 -12.15
C LEU A 23 -28.41 -44.13 -12.25
N VAL A 24 -29.68 -43.80 -12.54
CA VAL A 24 -30.74 -44.79 -12.79
C VAL A 24 -30.42 -45.64 -14.02
N TYR A 25 -29.97 -45.01 -15.11
CA TYR A 25 -29.59 -45.72 -16.32
C TYR A 25 -28.49 -46.76 -16.05
N PHE A 26 -27.40 -46.41 -15.37
CA PHE A 26 -26.33 -47.37 -15.05
C PHE A 26 -26.76 -48.47 -14.09
N GLN A 27 -27.68 -48.16 -13.16
CA GLN A 27 -28.23 -49.16 -12.24
C GLN A 27 -29.00 -50.26 -12.97
N VAL A 28 -29.74 -49.90 -14.02
CA VAL A 28 -30.63 -50.82 -14.77
C VAL A 28 -29.94 -51.46 -15.99
N SER A 29 -29.11 -50.72 -16.72
CA SER A 29 -28.57 -51.14 -18.02
C SER A 29 -27.32 -52.02 -17.95
N ILE A 30 -26.53 -51.95 -16.88
CA ILE A 30 -25.28 -52.70 -16.75
C ILE A 30 -25.55 -54.06 -16.12
N SER A 31 -25.22 -55.16 -16.80
CA SER A 31 -25.43 -56.51 -16.26
C SER A 31 -24.30 -56.96 -15.32
N ASP A 32 -23.05 -56.59 -15.61
CA ASP A 32 -21.89 -56.93 -14.77
C ASP A 32 -21.98 -56.24 -13.38
N PRO A 33 -22.06 -56.98 -12.27
CA PRO A 33 -22.16 -56.40 -10.93
C PRO A 33 -21.00 -55.48 -10.56
N ALA A 34 -19.78 -55.79 -11.00
CA ALA A 34 -18.59 -55.00 -10.66
C ALA A 34 -18.55 -53.68 -11.42
N ALA A 35 -18.81 -53.70 -12.73
CA ALA A 35 -18.95 -52.50 -13.54
C ALA A 35 -20.12 -51.63 -13.08
N LYS A 36 -21.27 -52.23 -12.75
CA LYS A 36 -22.45 -51.51 -12.23
C LYS A 36 -22.11 -50.74 -10.97
N LYS A 37 -21.56 -51.43 -9.95
CA LYS A 37 -21.19 -50.81 -8.68
C LYS A 37 -20.22 -49.64 -8.89
N ARG A 38 -19.24 -49.80 -9.78
CA ARG A 38 -18.27 -48.76 -10.12
C ARG A 38 -18.93 -47.57 -10.82
N ALA A 39 -19.76 -47.80 -11.81
CA ALA A 39 -20.43 -46.74 -12.58
C ALA A 39 -21.40 -45.94 -11.70
N VAL A 40 -22.25 -46.63 -10.93
CA VAL A 40 -23.22 -46.01 -10.02
C VAL A 40 -22.49 -45.18 -8.95
N PHE A 41 -21.43 -45.72 -8.35
CA PHE A 41 -20.67 -45.00 -7.34
C PHE A 41 -19.95 -43.77 -7.91
N LYS A 42 -19.34 -43.87 -9.10
CA LYS A 42 -18.73 -42.71 -9.77
C LYS A 42 -19.76 -41.63 -10.12
N THR A 43 -20.94 -42.01 -10.58
CA THR A 43 -22.02 -41.05 -10.87
C THR A 43 -22.52 -40.39 -9.58
N PHE A 44 -22.64 -41.14 -8.48
CA PHE A 44 -22.98 -40.56 -7.17
C PHE A 44 -21.96 -39.52 -6.71
N ILE A 45 -20.66 -39.82 -6.81
CA ILE A 45 -19.60 -38.83 -6.54
C ILE A 45 -19.72 -37.63 -7.48
N GLY A 46 -20.02 -37.86 -8.76
CA GLY A 46 -20.28 -36.78 -9.73
C GLY A 46 -21.43 -35.86 -9.33
N ILE A 47 -22.52 -36.40 -8.78
CA ILE A 47 -23.66 -35.62 -8.27
C ILE A 47 -23.23 -34.73 -7.10
N ILE A 48 -22.49 -35.28 -6.12
CA ILE A 48 -21.99 -34.53 -4.97
C ILE A 48 -21.06 -33.40 -5.43
N SER A 49 -20.09 -33.71 -6.30
CA SER A 49 -19.14 -32.75 -6.86
C SER A 49 -19.85 -31.65 -7.67
N CYS A 50 -20.87 -32.01 -8.45
CA CYS A 50 -21.67 -31.06 -9.20
C CYS A 50 -22.44 -30.11 -8.27
N PHE A 51 -23.04 -30.65 -7.21
CA PHE A 51 -23.73 -29.85 -6.21
C PHE A 51 -22.77 -28.89 -5.47
N LEU A 52 -21.59 -29.37 -5.03
CA LEU A 52 -20.56 -28.53 -4.40
C LEU A 52 -20.06 -27.42 -5.32
N LEU A 53 -19.92 -27.69 -6.62
CA LEU A 53 -19.55 -26.68 -7.60
C LEU A 53 -20.62 -25.58 -7.69
N PHE A 54 -21.91 -25.95 -7.75
CA PHE A 54 -22.98 -24.96 -7.76
C PHE A 54 -23.11 -24.20 -6.44
N MET A 55 -22.80 -24.83 -5.30
CA MET A 55 -22.67 -24.12 -4.03
C MET A 55 -21.52 -23.11 -4.06
N ALA A 56 -20.38 -23.45 -4.68
CA ALA A 56 -19.26 -22.52 -4.84
C ALA A 56 -19.65 -21.31 -5.69
N ILE A 57 -20.36 -21.53 -6.80
CA ILE A 57 -20.84 -20.46 -7.68
C ILE A 57 -21.88 -19.60 -6.97
N ALA A 58 -22.84 -20.21 -6.26
CA ALA A 58 -23.84 -19.50 -5.47
C ALA A 58 -23.16 -18.62 -4.41
N ASN A 59 -22.23 -19.18 -3.65
CA ASN A 59 -21.50 -18.44 -2.63
C ASN A 59 -20.69 -17.29 -3.23
N TYR A 60 -20.10 -17.50 -4.41
CA TYR A 60 -19.35 -16.46 -5.09
C TYR A 60 -20.27 -15.32 -5.50
N LYS A 61 -21.37 -15.63 -6.21
CA LYS A 61 -22.35 -14.66 -6.68
C LYS A 61 -22.96 -13.84 -5.54
N THR A 62 -23.39 -14.49 -4.45
CA THR A 62 -24.03 -13.80 -3.32
C THR A 62 -23.07 -12.84 -2.61
N ASN A 63 -21.79 -13.18 -2.56
CA ASN A 63 -20.78 -12.46 -1.78
C ASN A 63 -19.86 -11.59 -2.63
N PHE A 64 -20.04 -11.53 -3.96
CA PHE A 64 -19.14 -10.83 -4.88
C PHE A 64 -19.14 -9.31 -4.66
N TYR A 65 -20.33 -8.74 -4.42
CA TYR A 65 -20.52 -7.30 -4.17
C TYR A 65 -20.65 -6.97 -2.69
N GLY A 66 -20.50 -7.95 -1.80
CA GLY A 66 -20.61 -7.75 -0.36
C GLY A 66 -19.25 -7.86 0.32
N GLU A 67 -18.95 -6.98 1.27
CA GLU A 67 -17.78 -7.04 2.15
C GLU A 67 -17.84 -8.20 3.17
N SER A 68 -18.45 -9.31 2.79
CA SER A 68 -18.65 -10.49 3.61
C SER A 68 -17.36 -11.25 3.92
N ARG A 69 -16.29 -11.01 3.14
CA ARG A 69 -15.02 -11.76 3.18
C ARG A 69 -15.20 -13.28 2.94
N LEU A 70 -16.32 -13.71 2.36
CA LEU A 70 -16.65 -15.13 2.14
C LEU A 70 -16.27 -15.66 0.75
N LEU A 71 -15.71 -14.82 -0.13
CA LEU A 71 -15.25 -15.23 -1.46
C LEU A 71 -14.21 -16.35 -1.46
N PRO A 72 -13.22 -16.39 -0.54
CA PRO A 72 -12.27 -17.50 -0.48
C PRO A 72 -12.92 -18.87 -0.27
N VAL A 73 -14.11 -18.93 0.36
CA VAL A 73 -14.84 -20.18 0.61
C VAL A 73 -15.26 -20.85 -0.70
N SER A 74 -15.60 -20.09 -1.74
CA SER A 74 -15.89 -20.62 -3.08
C SER A 74 -14.68 -21.33 -3.69
N LEU A 75 -13.50 -20.74 -3.56
CA LEU A 75 -12.26 -21.33 -4.08
C LEU A 75 -11.90 -22.62 -3.33
N VAL A 76 -12.13 -22.68 -2.02
CA VAL A 76 -11.98 -23.89 -1.22
C VAL A 76 -12.95 -24.99 -1.69
N MET A 77 -14.23 -24.66 -1.91
CA MET A 77 -15.21 -25.64 -2.39
C MET A 77 -14.84 -26.20 -3.78
N ILE A 78 -14.34 -25.36 -4.71
CA ILE A 78 -13.85 -25.80 -6.02
C ILE A 78 -12.60 -26.68 -5.86
N THR A 79 -11.68 -26.30 -4.97
CA THR A 79 -10.48 -27.09 -4.66
C THR A 79 -10.86 -28.50 -4.18
N VAL A 80 -11.76 -28.61 -3.19
CA VAL A 80 -12.24 -29.89 -2.68
C VAL A 80 -12.89 -30.72 -3.80
N THR A 81 -13.75 -30.08 -4.62
CA THR A 81 -14.44 -30.73 -5.74
C THR A 81 -13.45 -31.32 -6.75
N THR A 82 -12.43 -30.55 -7.16
CA THR A 82 -11.43 -31.00 -8.13
C THR A 82 -10.58 -32.17 -7.60
N PHE A 83 -10.17 -32.14 -6.33
CA PHE A 83 -9.42 -33.26 -5.75
C PHE A 83 -10.28 -34.52 -5.57
N ILE A 84 -11.53 -34.40 -5.11
CA ILE A 84 -12.46 -35.54 -5.05
C ILE A 84 -12.63 -36.15 -6.45
N MET A 85 -12.91 -35.32 -7.46
CA MET A 85 -13.04 -35.80 -8.85
C MET A 85 -11.74 -36.46 -9.34
N ALA A 86 -10.57 -35.93 -8.98
CA ALA A 86 -9.28 -36.49 -9.38
C ALA A 86 -9.01 -37.90 -8.82
N LEU A 87 -9.59 -38.24 -7.65
CA LEU A 87 -9.46 -39.56 -7.04
C LEU A 87 -10.27 -40.63 -7.80
N TYR A 88 -11.45 -40.26 -8.29
CA TYR A 88 -12.40 -41.22 -8.90
C TYR A 88 -12.38 -41.23 -10.43
N PHE A 89 -11.90 -40.16 -11.07
CA PHE A 89 -11.80 -40.02 -12.52
C PHE A 89 -10.34 -39.99 -12.98
N THR A 90 -9.69 -41.15 -12.93
CA THR A 90 -8.25 -41.34 -13.19
C THR A 90 -7.78 -40.81 -14.55
N ASN A 91 -8.62 -40.92 -15.60
CA ASN A 91 -8.29 -40.43 -16.94
C ASN A 91 -8.11 -38.90 -17.00
N LEU A 92 -8.74 -38.17 -16.07
CA LEU A 92 -8.63 -36.72 -15.95
C LEU A 92 -7.87 -36.30 -14.68
N SER A 93 -7.29 -37.25 -13.94
CA SER A 93 -6.74 -37.00 -12.61
C SER A 93 -5.59 -35.99 -12.63
N ALA A 94 -4.70 -36.07 -13.64
CA ALA A 94 -3.61 -35.12 -13.77
C ALA A 94 -4.13 -33.68 -13.95
N LEU A 95 -5.08 -33.48 -14.88
CA LEU A 95 -5.70 -32.18 -15.14
C LEU A 95 -6.40 -31.64 -13.90
N LEU A 96 -7.19 -32.48 -13.22
CA LEU A 96 -7.95 -32.09 -12.03
C LEU A 96 -7.04 -31.77 -10.83
N LYS A 97 -5.92 -32.48 -10.66
CA LYS A 97 -4.93 -32.17 -9.61
C LYS A 97 -4.20 -30.86 -9.88
N ILE A 98 -3.80 -30.61 -11.13
CA ILE A 98 -3.14 -29.36 -11.51
C ILE A 98 -4.09 -28.19 -11.29
N GLY A 99 -5.31 -28.26 -11.83
CA GLY A 99 -6.33 -27.23 -11.63
C GLY A 99 -6.71 -27.06 -10.15
N GLY A 100 -6.85 -28.15 -9.41
CA GLY A 100 -7.12 -28.12 -7.97
C GLY A 100 -6.01 -27.45 -7.18
N MET A 101 -4.74 -27.67 -7.53
CA MET A 101 -3.62 -26.97 -6.92
C MET A 101 -3.64 -25.47 -7.22
N MET A 102 -4.00 -25.07 -8.45
CA MET A 102 -4.16 -23.65 -8.80
C MET A 102 -5.24 -22.98 -7.96
N PHE A 103 -6.42 -23.62 -7.82
CA PHE A 103 -7.50 -23.10 -6.97
C PHE A 103 -7.12 -23.10 -5.49
N PHE A 104 -6.32 -24.06 -5.03
CA PHE A 104 -5.82 -24.10 -3.66
C PHE A 104 -4.91 -22.91 -3.35
N VAL A 105 -3.95 -22.61 -4.24
CA VAL A 105 -3.07 -21.43 -4.10
C VAL A 105 -3.90 -20.14 -4.15
N ALA A 106 -4.84 -20.05 -5.09
CA ALA A 106 -5.74 -18.89 -5.19
C ALA A 106 -6.58 -18.71 -3.93
N ALA A 107 -7.10 -19.80 -3.34
CA ALA A 107 -7.86 -19.76 -2.09
C ALA A 107 -7.00 -19.25 -0.94
N PHE A 108 -5.73 -19.67 -0.85
CA PHE A 108 -4.81 -19.22 0.19
C PHE A 108 -4.48 -17.72 0.05
N LEU A 109 -4.12 -17.26 -1.15
CA LEU A 109 -3.80 -15.85 -1.40
C LEU A 109 -5.03 -14.95 -1.23
N SER A 110 -6.18 -15.39 -1.74
CA SER A 110 -7.45 -14.68 -1.56
C SER A 110 -7.86 -14.62 -0.09
N GLY A 111 -7.71 -15.72 0.64
CA GLY A 111 -7.94 -15.79 2.09
C GLY A 111 -7.02 -14.86 2.87
N TYR A 112 -5.74 -14.82 2.54
CA TYR A 112 -4.78 -13.88 3.12
C TYR A 112 -5.24 -12.43 2.91
N GLY A 113 -5.63 -12.07 1.68
CA GLY A 113 -6.12 -10.72 1.36
C GLY A 113 -7.45 -10.35 2.00
N ASN A 114 -8.37 -11.31 2.18
CA ASN A 114 -9.73 -11.04 2.65
C ASN A 114 -9.90 -11.16 4.16
N TRP A 115 -9.18 -12.06 4.82
CA TRP A 115 -9.38 -12.36 6.25
C TRP A 115 -8.43 -11.62 7.16
N LEU A 116 -7.24 -11.24 6.67
CA LEU A 116 -6.33 -10.42 7.45
C LEU A 116 -6.71 -8.95 7.38
N PRO A 117 -6.47 -8.17 8.46
CA PRO A 117 -6.64 -6.73 8.45
C PRO A 117 -5.77 -6.14 7.33
N GLN A 118 -6.42 -5.62 6.28
CA GLN A 118 -5.74 -4.82 5.28
C GLN A 118 -5.52 -3.44 5.88
N VAL A 119 -4.30 -2.93 5.79
CA VAL A 119 -4.06 -1.50 5.96
C VAL A 119 -4.59 -0.88 4.69
N GLU A 120 -5.86 -0.50 4.69
CA GLU A 120 -6.43 0.29 3.62
C GLU A 120 -5.63 1.59 3.59
N GLY A 121 -4.85 1.78 2.52
CA GLY A 121 -4.37 3.10 2.16
C GLY A 121 -5.61 3.92 1.87
N GLY A 122 -6.14 4.59 2.89
CA GLY A 122 -7.28 5.47 2.73
C GLY A 122 -7.01 6.39 1.55
N PHE A 123 -8.06 6.64 0.76
CA PHE A 123 -8.01 7.73 -0.22
C PHE A 123 -7.37 8.95 0.47
N PRO A 124 -6.41 9.64 -0.17
CA PRO A 124 -5.85 10.86 0.39
C PRO A 124 -7.04 11.71 0.85
N PRO A 125 -7.13 12.09 2.14
CA PRO A 125 -8.21 12.95 2.59
C PRO A 125 -8.28 14.13 1.64
N VAL A 126 -9.50 14.48 1.20
CA VAL A 126 -9.72 15.64 0.33
C VAL A 126 -8.97 16.79 0.96
N GLU A 127 -7.94 17.30 0.26
CA GLU A 127 -7.09 18.37 0.77
C GLU A 127 -8.00 19.59 0.96
N GLU A 128 -8.44 19.83 2.21
CA GLU A 128 -9.12 21.05 2.56
C GLU A 128 -8.21 22.23 2.21
N LYS A 129 -8.79 23.31 1.70
CA LYS A 129 -8.03 24.52 1.36
C LYS A 129 -7.47 25.14 2.63
N VAL A 130 -6.27 24.72 3.01
CA VAL A 130 -5.56 25.22 4.18
C VAL A 130 -4.95 26.58 3.85
N THR A 131 -5.35 27.63 4.57
CA THR A 131 -4.73 28.96 4.47
C THR A 131 -3.49 29.04 5.37
N TRP A 132 -2.39 28.43 4.91
CA TRP A 132 -1.13 28.25 5.65
C TRP A 132 -0.55 29.56 6.22
N GLU A 133 -0.57 30.63 5.43
CA GLU A 133 0.04 31.93 5.78
C GLU A 133 -0.61 32.63 6.99
N THR A 134 -1.87 32.27 7.29
CA THR A 134 -2.64 32.88 8.39
C THR A 134 -2.61 32.05 9.67
N MET A 135 -1.95 30.89 9.64
CA MET A 135 -1.87 29.99 10.80
C MET A 135 -0.92 30.54 11.85
N SER A 136 -1.27 30.37 13.12
CA SER A 136 -0.30 30.52 14.20
C SER A 136 0.77 29.41 14.13
N THR A 137 1.92 29.67 14.74
CA THR A 137 3.02 28.69 14.83
C THR A 137 2.56 27.33 15.36
N GLN A 138 1.67 27.31 16.36
CA GLN A 138 1.14 26.07 16.91
C GLN A 138 0.24 25.33 15.91
N GLN A 139 -0.67 26.03 15.22
CA GLN A 139 -1.50 25.41 14.19
C GLN A 139 -0.66 24.83 13.04
N LEU A 140 0.40 25.54 12.66
CA LEU A 140 1.33 25.09 11.64
C LEU A 140 2.13 23.87 12.10
N ALA A 141 2.57 23.85 13.37
CA ALA A 141 3.20 22.67 13.97
C ALA A 141 2.24 21.48 14.07
N ASP A 142 0.98 21.69 14.44
CA ASP A 142 -0.04 20.64 14.49
C ASP A 142 -0.26 20.02 13.11
N LYS A 143 -0.29 20.85 12.06
CA LYS A 143 -0.32 20.37 10.66
C LYS A 143 0.95 19.61 10.27
N GLY A 144 2.11 20.06 10.73
CA GLY A 144 3.37 19.31 10.57
C GLY A 144 3.30 17.92 11.20
N GLU A 145 2.78 17.82 12.43
CA GLU A 145 2.58 16.53 13.10
C GLU A 145 1.63 15.62 12.32
N GLU A 146 0.52 16.17 11.84
CA GLU A 146 -0.46 15.45 11.00
C GLU A 146 0.18 14.89 9.73
N ILE A 147 1.01 15.68 9.04
CA ILE A 147 1.72 15.24 7.84
C ILE A 147 2.71 14.11 8.16
N ILE A 148 3.38 14.15 9.31
CA ILE A 148 4.41 13.17 9.69
C ILE A 148 3.79 11.86 10.19
N PHE A 149 2.80 11.94 11.09
CA PHE A 149 2.28 10.80 11.85
C PHE A 149 0.81 10.46 11.55
N GLY A 150 0.12 11.25 10.74
CA GLY A 150 -1.29 11.03 10.39
C GLY A 150 -2.29 11.60 11.40
N GLY A 151 -1.82 12.37 12.39
CA GLY A 151 -2.66 13.10 13.33
C GLY A 151 -1.87 13.82 14.44
N VAL A 152 -2.51 14.79 15.09
CA VAL A 152 -1.93 15.51 16.23
C VAL A 152 -1.86 14.59 17.47
N GLY A 153 -0.73 14.62 18.19
CA GLY A 153 -0.44 13.75 19.33
C GLY A 153 -0.07 12.30 18.97
N LYS A 154 -0.06 11.95 17.68
CA LYS A 154 0.31 10.62 17.19
C LYS A 154 1.82 10.36 17.22
N ASN A 155 2.65 11.37 17.47
CA ASN A 155 4.10 11.21 17.59
C ASN A 155 4.54 10.22 18.70
N LYS A 156 3.68 9.92 19.69
CA LYS A 156 3.92 8.94 20.76
C LYS A 156 3.50 7.52 20.39
N GLU A 157 2.75 7.35 19.31
CA GLU A 157 2.24 6.06 18.87
C GLU A 157 3.25 5.40 17.91
N GLN A 158 3.76 4.23 18.30
CA GLN A 158 4.70 3.48 17.48
C GLN A 158 4.02 2.97 16.21
N GLY A 159 4.56 3.34 15.04
CA GLY A 159 4.00 2.95 13.74
C GLY A 159 2.96 3.93 13.17
N ALA A 160 2.70 5.06 13.84
CA ALA A 160 1.90 6.14 13.27
C ALA A 160 2.62 6.78 12.08
N ILE A 161 1.92 6.90 10.95
CA ILE A 161 2.48 7.32 9.66
C ILE A 161 1.47 8.24 8.96
N GLY A 162 1.92 9.43 8.59
CA GLY A 162 1.16 10.39 7.78
C GLY A 162 1.63 10.45 6.33
N LYS A 163 1.11 11.44 5.57
CA LYS A 163 1.43 11.69 4.15
C LYS A 163 2.94 11.76 3.89
N GLY A 164 3.70 12.38 4.79
CA GLY A 164 5.14 12.57 4.67
C GLY A 164 5.96 11.29 4.83
N GLN A 165 5.38 10.21 5.39
CA GLN A 165 6.02 8.90 5.59
C GLN A 165 7.36 8.92 6.36
N CYS A 166 7.71 10.04 7.00
CA CYS A 166 8.99 10.25 7.65
C CYS A 166 9.32 9.23 8.77
N PRO A 167 8.34 8.78 9.59
CA PRO A 167 8.58 7.77 10.64
C PRO A 167 9.00 6.39 10.11
N LEU A 168 8.84 6.11 8.81
CA LEU A 168 9.35 4.86 8.22
C LEU A 168 10.88 4.78 8.24
N CYS A 169 11.56 5.93 8.23
CA CYS A 169 13.02 6.01 8.10
C CYS A 169 13.68 6.68 9.30
N HIS A 170 13.06 7.71 9.86
CA HIS A 170 13.65 8.56 10.89
C HIS A 170 13.04 8.29 12.27
N ALA A 171 13.92 8.24 13.27
CA ALA A 171 13.51 8.43 14.65
C ALA A 171 13.43 9.92 14.97
N PHE A 172 12.45 10.30 15.79
CA PHE A 172 12.20 11.69 16.21
C PHE A 172 12.50 11.96 17.69
N HIS A 173 12.59 10.91 18.51
CA HIS A 173 12.99 10.97 19.91
C HIS A 173 13.68 9.66 20.31
N ALA A 174 14.34 9.66 21.46
CA ALA A 174 14.96 8.45 22.01
C ALA A 174 13.91 7.34 22.16
N GLY A 175 14.24 6.11 21.74
CA GLY A 175 13.38 4.94 21.84
C GLY A 175 12.40 4.71 20.67
N MET A 176 12.29 5.65 19.72
CA MET A 176 11.54 5.41 18.47
C MET A 176 12.37 4.54 17.51
N LEU A 177 11.74 3.57 16.85
CA LEU A 177 12.40 2.76 15.82
C LEU A 177 12.71 3.64 14.60
N GLY A 178 13.99 3.78 14.27
CA GLY A 178 14.46 4.50 13.09
C GLY A 178 15.93 4.26 12.87
N GLU A 179 16.27 3.24 12.07
CA GLU A 179 17.67 2.85 11.79
C GLU A 179 18.07 3.08 10.33
N ARG A 180 17.10 3.39 9.46
CA ARG A 180 17.34 3.56 8.03
C ARG A 180 17.92 4.94 7.69
N ALA A 181 17.62 5.95 8.49
CA ALA A 181 18.07 7.33 8.29
C ALA A 181 18.48 7.98 9.63
N PRO A 182 19.24 9.09 9.62
CA PRO A 182 19.71 9.73 10.84
C PRO A 182 18.57 10.13 11.78
N ASN A 183 18.79 10.01 13.09
CA ASN A 183 17.88 10.55 14.10
C ASN A 183 17.71 12.07 13.90
N LEU A 184 16.46 12.55 13.95
CA LEU A 184 16.11 13.95 13.75
C LEU A 184 16.04 14.77 15.04
N LEU A 185 16.27 14.16 16.21
CA LEU A 185 16.41 14.88 17.48
C LEU A 185 17.58 15.88 17.43
N GLY A 186 17.33 17.15 17.75
CA GLY A 186 18.33 18.21 17.72
C GLY A 186 18.51 18.85 16.34
N LEU A 187 17.74 18.43 15.32
CA LEU A 187 17.92 18.90 13.94
C LEU A 187 17.91 20.44 13.80
N PRO A 188 17.00 21.21 14.43
CA PRO A 188 16.98 22.68 14.37
C PRO A 188 18.27 23.38 14.80
N THR A 189 19.13 22.70 15.56
CA THR A 189 20.37 23.27 16.10
C THR A 189 21.63 22.64 15.48
N ARG A 190 21.46 21.72 14.52
CA ARG A 190 22.51 20.83 14.01
C ARG A 190 23.42 21.49 12.95
N LYS A 191 24.08 22.57 13.33
CA LYS A 191 24.95 23.36 12.43
C LYS A 191 26.22 22.64 11.98
N GLU A 192 26.68 21.63 12.71
CA GLU A 192 27.91 20.90 12.41
C GLU A 192 27.88 20.18 11.05
N ARG A 193 26.68 19.89 10.51
CA ARG A 193 26.52 19.29 9.17
C ARG A 193 26.99 20.21 8.06
N LEU A 194 26.78 21.51 8.23
CA LEU A 194 27.26 22.53 7.29
C LEU A 194 28.79 22.72 7.38
N GLU A 195 29.43 22.27 8.45
CA GLU A 195 30.87 22.34 8.67
C GLU A 195 31.59 21.06 8.22
N ASP A 196 30.84 20.01 7.87
CA ASP A 196 31.39 18.76 7.37
C ASP A 196 32.20 19.02 6.06
N PRO A 197 33.49 18.64 6.00
CA PRO A 197 34.29 18.80 4.80
C PRO A 197 33.66 18.15 3.56
N LYS A 198 32.88 17.07 3.72
CA LYS A 198 32.20 16.39 2.63
C LYS A 198 31.00 17.16 2.09
N TYR A 199 30.41 18.07 2.86
CA TYR A 199 29.28 18.90 2.40
C TYR A 199 29.65 19.76 1.18
N SER A 200 30.95 20.11 1.02
CA SER A 200 31.48 20.73 -0.21
C SER A 200 30.71 21.99 -0.63
N LYS A 201 30.46 22.90 0.34
CA LYS A 201 29.72 24.17 0.17
C LYS A 201 30.07 24.88 -1.13
N GLY A 202 29.08 25.05 -2.00
CA GLY A 202 29.19 25.76 -3.27
C GLY A 202 30.17 25.16 -4.29
N ASN A 203 30.62 23.91 -4.10
CA ASN A 203 31.56 23.26 -5.00
C ASN A 203 31.10 21.86 -5.40
N PRO A 204 30.16 21.75 -6.38
CA PRO A 204 29.66 20.46 -6.88
C PRO A 204 30.77 19.50 -7.33
N SER A 205 31.85 20.02 -7.93
CA SER A 205 32.97 19.21 -8.42
C SER A 205 33.75 18.48 -7.32
N LYS A 206 33.71 19.00 -6.07
CA LYS A 206 34.36 18.38 -4.91
C LYS A 206 33.51 17.32 -4.22
N ARG A 207 32.20 17.24 -4.52
CA ARG A 207 31.32 16.24 -3.89
C ARG A 207 31.72 14.85 -4.33
N GLU A 208 31.66 13.89 -3.41
CA GLU A 208 31.95 12.48 -3.70
C GLU A 208 30.68 11.64 -3.94
N TYR A 209 29.52 12.25 -3.76
CA TYR A 209 28.20 11.63 -3.85
C TYR A 209 27.76 11.34 -5.29
N SER A 210 26.73 10.50 -5.44
CA SER A 210 26.16 10.08 -6.72
C SER A 210 25.55 11.26 -7.49
N VAL A 211 25.04 12.25 -6.76
CA VAL A 211 24.51 13.50 -7.33
C VAL A 211 25.46 14.63 -6.97
N LYS A 212 26.10 15.22 -7.98
CA LYS A 212 26.97 16.40 -7.79
C LYS A 212 26.15 17.67 -7.66
N GLU A 213 25.12 17.82 -8.49
CA GLU A 213 24.22 18.97 -8.48
C GLU A 213 22.87 18.55 -9.10
N ALA A 214 21.79 18.60 -8.32
CA ALA A 214 20.44 18.28 -8.83
C ALA A 214 19.74 19.49 -9.45
N PHE A 215 20.08 20.69 -8.98
CA PHE A 215 19.55 21.97 -9.42
C PHE A 215 20.59 23.07 -9.12
N PRO A 216 20.53 24.22 -9.84
CA PRO A 216 21.44 25.34 -9.59
C PRO A 216 21.40 25.76 -8.12
N GLY A 217 22.56 25.75 -7.47
CA GLY A 217 22.67 26.14 -6.06
C GLY A 217 22.49 25.00 -5.05
N SER A 218 22.32 23.74 -5.49
CA SER A 218 22.42 22.61 -4.54
C SER A 218 23.80 22.58 -3.86
N GLY A 219 23.81 22.20 -2.58
CA GLY A 219 24.92 22.27 -1.61
C GLY A 219 25.46 23.68 -1.36
N THR A 220 24.56 24.66 -1.27
CA THR A 220 24.89 26.06 -0.91
C THR A 220 24.15 26.53 0.34
N ALA A 221 23.64 25.61 1.17
CA ALA A 221 22.99 26.00 2.41
C ALA A 221 23.97 26.70 3.36
N GLU A 222 23.50 27.81 3.93
CA GLU A 222 24.22 28.64 4.88
C GLU A 222 23.63 28.55 6.30
N THR A 223 22.35 28.21 6.40
CA THR A 223 21.62 28.07 7.66
C THR A 223 21.13 26.64 7.87
N VAL A 224 20.78 26.28 9.12
CA VAL A 224 20.19 24.96 9.41
C VAL A 224 18.88 24.77 8.67
N GLN A 225 18.07 25.83 8.54
CA GLN A 225 16.83 25.77 7.78
C GLN A 225 17.07 25.49 6.29
N GLU A 226 18.06 26.15 5.68
CA GLU A 226 18.45 25.86 4.31
C GLU A 226 19.00 24.45 4.15
N TYR A 227 19.74 23.93 5.15
CA TYR A 227 20.23 22.56 5.13
C TYR A 227 19.10 21.53 5.14
N ILE A 228 18.05 21.76 5.92
CA ILE A 228 16.83 20.92 5.94
C ILE A 228 16.16 20.95 4.56
N ALA A 229 15.90 22.16 4.03
CA ALA A 229 15.25 22.33 2.75
C ALA A 229 16.03 21.68 1.59
N GLU A 230 17.35 21.83 1.59
CA GLU A 230 18.23 21.22 0.61
C GLU A 230 18.28 19.70 0.72
N SER A 231 18.31 19.16 1.95
CA SER A 231 18.30 17.71 2.19
C SER A 231 17.00 17.07 1.69
N HIS A 232 15.87 17.78 1.80
CA HIS A 232 14.58 17.35 1.25
C HIS A 232 14.52 17.43 -0.28
N ALA A 233 15.22 18.41 -0.87
CA ALA A 233 15.24 18.62 -2.31
C ALA A 233 16.21 17.66 -3.03
N CYS A 234 17.44 17.52 -2.51
CA CYS A 234 18.48 16.65 -3.04
C CYS A 234 19.13 15.79 -1.94
N PRO A 235 18.48 14.70 -1.49
CA PRO A 235 19.02 13.84 -0.44
C PRO A 235 20.38 13.22 -0.77
N SER A 236 20.67 12.99 -2.05
CA SER A 236 21.95 12.43 -2.52
C SER A 236 23.00 13.50 -2.86
N CYS A 237 22.74 14.80 -2.65
CA CYS A 237 23.77 15.85 -2.78
C CYS A 237 24.70 15.88 -1.57
N TYR A 238 24.21 15.47 -0.40
CA TYR A 238 25.01 15.21 0.80
C TYR A 238 24.38 14.07 1.59
N VAL A 239 25.14 13.00 1.77
CA VAL A 239 24.71 11.84 2.57
C VAL A 239 25.49 11.82 3.88
N VAL A 240 24.76 11.71 4.98
CA VAL A 240 25.34 11.56 6.32
C VAL A 240 26.06 10.21 6.38
N ALA A 241 27.32 10.24 6.85
CA ALA A 241 28.13 9.02 6.98
C ALA A 241 27.40 7.94 7.80
N GLY A 242 27.42 6.71 7.29
CA GLY A 242 26.75 5.54 7.86
C GLY A 242 25.29 5.34 7.44
N TYR A 243 24.70 6.26 6.67
CA TYR A 243 23.27 6.22 6.29
C TYR A 243 23.02 6.15 4.78
N GLY A 244 24.05 5.94 3.95
CA GLY A 244 23.80 5.70 2.53
C GLY A 244 23.32 4.30 2.23
N VAL A 245 22.89 4.11 0.98
CA VAL A 245 22.48 2.81 0.46
C VAL A 245 23.62 1.80 0.59
N LYS A 246 23.30 0.60 1.06
CA LYS A 246 24.29 -0.47 1.23
C LYS A 246 24.97 -0.77 -0.11
N GLY A 247 26.31 -0.73 -0.11
CA GLY A 247 27.12 -0.96 -1.31
C GLY A 247 27.52 0.30 -2.07
N THR A 248 26.99 1.48 -1.73
CA THR A 248 27.37 2.75 -2.36
C THR A 248 28.44 3.52 -1.59
N ASN A 249 28.92 3.00 -0.45
CA ASN A 249 29.87 3.68 0.46
C ASN A 249 29.42 5.10 0.82
N ASP A 250 28.17 5.25 1.27
CA ASP A 250 27.55 6.54 1.60
C ASP A 250 27.47 7.55 0.45
N LYS A 251 27.55 7.10 -0.81
CA LYS A 251 27.44 8.01 -1.96
C LYS A 251 26.00 8.30 -2.41
N GLU A 252 25.04 7.48 -2.01
CA GLU A 252 23.63 7.59 -2.43
C GLU A 252 22.74 7.50 -1.19
N SER A 253 21.75 8.39 -1.09
CA SER A 253 20.80 8.42 0.01
C SER A 253 19.61 7.47 -0.26
N PRO A 254 19.14 6.72 0.75
CA PRO A 254 17.91 5.94 0.64
C PRO A 254 16.64 6.81 0.72
N MET A 255 16.78 8.11 1.00
CA MET A 255 15.69 9.07 1.10
C MET A 255 15.27 9.56 -0.30
N PRO A 256 13.97 9.51 -0.64
CA PRO A 256 13.48 10.12 -1.88
C PRO A 256 13.42 11.65 -1.76
N SER A 257 13.45 12.37 -2.89
CA SER A 257 13.10 13.78 -2.91
C SER A 257 11.60 13.93 -2.57
N ILE A 258 11.30 14.40 -1.37
CA ILE A 258 9.94 14.31 -0.78
C ILE A 258 8.91 15.25 -1.42
N HIS A 259 9.37 16.24 -2.19
CA HIS A 259 8.54 17.09 -3.05
C HIS A 259 8.20 16.42 -4.40
N LYS A 260 8.66 15.19 -4.66
CA LYS A 260 8.34 14.42 -5.87
C LYS A 260 7.49 13.19 -5.51
N PRO A 261 6.80 12.58 -6.49
CA PRO A 261 6.08 11.33 -6.26
C PRO A 261 6.99 10.23 -5.68
N PRO A 262 6.48 9.36 -4.78
CA PRO A 262 5.07 9.21 -4.41
C PRO A 262 4.59 10.11 -3.25
N ILE A 263 5.47 10.89 -2.60
CA ILE A 263 5.13 11.66 -1.39
C ILE A 263 4.52 13.02 -1.77
N SER A 264 5.14 13.74 -2.71
CA SER A 264 4.61 14.98 -3.30
C SER A 264 4.19 16.06 -2.30
N LEU A 265 4.99 16.33 -1.26
CA LEU A 265 4.69 17.42 -0.33
C LEU A 265 4.88 18.78 -0.99
N SER A 266 3.88 19.65 -0.86
CA SER A 266 3.96 21.05 -1.26
C SER A 266 4.91 21.84 -0.36
N LEU A 267 5.34 23.03 -0.80
CA LEU A 267 6.23 23.88 -0.01
C LEU A 267 5.59 24.31 1.32
N ALA A 268 4.27 24.50 1.34
CA ALA A 268 3.55 24.87 2.55
C ALA A 268 3.47 23.70 3.55
N GLU A 269 3.27 22.47 3.06
CA GLU A 269 3.33 21.26 3.88
C GLU A 269 4.74 21.03 4.43
N LEU A 270 5.77 21.28 3.63
CA LEU A 270 7.17 21.22 4.09
C LEU A 270 7.45 22.27 5.16
N ALA A 271 6.91 23.48 5.02
CA ALA A 271 7.01 24.50 6.06
C ALA A 271 6.31 24.10 7.37
N ALA A 272 5.18 23.40 7.29
CA ALA A 272 4.49 22.84 8.45
C ALA A 272 5.31 21.76 9.15
N VAL A 273 5.88 20.82 8.38
CA VAL A 273 6.78 19.78 8.88
C VAL A 273 7.96 20.39 9.62
N ASP A 274 8.64 21.37 9.02
CA ASP A 274 9.79 22.02 9.63
C ASP A 274 9.37 22.79 10.89
N THR A 275 8.27 23.54 10.85
CA THR A 275 7.74 24.24 12.04
C THR A 275 7.54 23.29 13.22
N TRP A 276 7.00 22.09 12.97
CA TRP A 276 6.86 21.07 14.01
C TRP A 276 8.22 20.56 14.54
N MET A 277 9.24 20.41 13.68
CA MET A 277 10.59 19.99 14.10
C MET A 277 11.21 20.97 15.11
N TYR A 278 11.00 22.27 14.92
CA TYR A 278 11.46 23.31 15.84
C TYR A 278 10.61 23.35 17.11
N ALA A 279 9.28 23.44 16.94
CA ALA A 279 8.34 23.60 18.05
C ALA A 279 8.42 22.47 19.09
N ARG A 280 8.55 21.21 18.64
CA ARG A 280 8.65 20.06 19.55
C ARG A 280 9.92 20.09 20.42
N GLU A 281 10.97 20.78 19.96
CA GLU A 281 12.25 20.90 20.66
C GLU A 281 12.32 22.18 21.50
N GLY A 282 11.23 22.94 21.56
CA GLY A 282 11.16 24.22 22.27
C GLY A 282 12.03 25.30 21.64
N VAL A 283 12.37 25.15 20.36
CA VAL A 283 13.11 26.15 19.58
C VAL A 283 12.11 26.97 18.78
N GLU A 284 12.25 28.29 18.80
CA GLU A 284 11.40 29.16 17.98
C GLU A 284 11.66 28.89 16.49
N PRO A 285 10.65 28.47 15.71
CA PRO A 285 10.82 28.26 14.28
C PRO A 285 11.05 29.57 13.54
N PRO A 286 11.76 29.57 12.40
CA PRO A 286 11.67 30.65 11.43
C PRO A 286 10.22 30.85 10.99
N SER A 287 9.89 32.04 10.53
CA SER A 287 8.55 32.32 10.01
C SER A 287 8.22 31.43 8.81
N PHE A 288 6.92 31.21 8.56
CA PHE A 288 6.44 30.45 7.41
C PHE A 288 7.10 30.90 6.10
N ASP A 289 7.15 32.23 5.86
CA ASP A 289 7.76 32.81 4.67
C ASP A 289 9.26 32.55 4.56
N GLU A 290 10.00 32.56 5.67
CA GLU A 290 11.44 32.25 5.69
C GLU A 290 11.70 30.78 5.38
N ILE A 291 10.86 29.87 5.91
CA ILE A 291 10.95 28.45 5.60
C ILE A 291 10.63 28.22 4.13
N VAL A 292 9.52 28.77 3.63
CA VAL A 292 9.13 28.65 2.21
C VAL A 292 10.23 29.17 1.30
N LYS A 293 10.77 30.36 1.55
CA LYS A 293 11.90 30.92 0.78
C LYS A 293 13.12 29.99 0.76
N SER A 294 13.41 29.31 1.87
CA SER A 294 14.49 28.33 1.93
C SER A 294 14.24 27.15 0.98
N TYR A 295 12.99 26.67 0.87
CA TYR A 295 12.64 25.67 -0.13
C TYR A 295 12.64 26.21 -1.56
N GLU A 296 12.19 27.43 -1.78
CA GLU A 296 12.20 28.04 -3.11
C GLU A 296 13.60 28.17 -3.71
N LYS A 297 14.62 28.34 -2.85
CA LYS A 297 16.04 28.31 -3.23
C LYS A 297 16.48 26.97 -3.82
N PHE A 298 15.90 25.86 -3.37
CA PHE A 298 16.36 24.50 -3.70
C PHE A 298 15.35 23.66 -4.49
N VAL A 299 14.09 24.08 -4.58
CA VAL A 299 13.05 23.41 -5.37
C VAL A 299 12.66 24.35 -6.52
N PRO A 300 13.20 24.09 -7.74
CA PRO A 300 12.86 24.88 -8.92
C PRO A 300 11.34 24.96 -9.12
N GLU A 301 10.85 26.09 -9.59
CA GLU A 301 9.40 26.30 -9.78
C GLU A 301 8.73 25.20 -10.61
N ALA A 302 9.41 24.73 -11.66
CA ALA A 302 8.94 23.63 -12.52
C ALA A 302 8.83 22.27 -11.81
N ASP A 303 9.57 22.08 -10.72
CA ASP A 303 9.63 20.84 -9.94
C ASP A 303 8.73 20.88 -8.70
N ARG A 304 8.12 22.02 -8.38
CA ARG A 304 7.17 22.15 -7.27
C ARG A 304 5.92 21.34 -7.59
N PRO A 305 5.40 20.54 -6.65
CA PRO A 305 4.08 19.95 -6.81
C PRO A 305 3.10 21.04 -7.15
N LYS A 306 2.39 20.86 -8.28
CA LYS A 306 1.22 21.68 -8.56
C LYS A 306 0.28 21.42 -7.39
N GLN A 307 -0.01 22.45 -6.60
CA GLN A 307 -1.18 22.41 -5.75
C GLN A 307 -2.34 22.00 -6.65
N ALA A 308 -3.21 21.11 -6.16
CA ALA A 308 -4.38 20.72 -6.93
C ALA A 308 -5.07 21.99 -7.43
N ASP A 309 -5.01 22.25 -8.73
CA ASP A 309 -5.65 23.39 -9.35
C ASP A 309 -7.13 23.39 -8.92
N ASP A 310 -7.71 24.59 -8.79
CA ASP A 310 -9.10 24.91 -8.45
C ASP A 310 -10.17 24.32 -9.40
N LYS A 311 -9.87 23.22 -10.08
CA LYS A 311 -10.89 22.34 -10.63
C LYS A 311 -11.16 21.27 -9.59
N PRO A 312 -12.44 21.06 -9.19
CA PRO A 312 -12.81 19.79 -8.58
C PRO A 312 -12.14 18.71 -9.42
N ALA A 313 -11.42 17.77 -8.79
CA ALA A 313 -10.95 16.59 -9.48
C ALA A 313 -12.11 16.15 -10.36
N GLY A 314 -11.97 16.31 -11.67
CA GLY A 314 -13.04 16.06 -12.60
C GLY A 314 -13.49 14.66 -12.28
N ALA A 315 -14.70 14.54 -11.73
CA ALA A 315 -15.12 13.35 -11.02
C ALA A 315 -14.70 12.16 -11.86
N THR A 316 -13.73 11.38 -11.38
CA THR A 316 -13.54 10.04 -11.89
C THR A 316 -14.91 9.42 -11.73
N SER A 317 -15.54 9.24 -12.87
CA SER A 317 -16.93 8.96 -13.08
C SER A 317 -17.19 7.48 -12.79
N LEU A 318 -16.74 7.03 -11.62
CA LEU A 318 -16.98 5.72 -11.08
C LEU A 318 -17.54 5.95 -9.69
N LEU A 319 -18.85 5.78 -9.59
CA LEU A 319 -19.53 5.68 -8.31
C LEU A 319 -18.91 4.52 -7.51
N ALA A 320 -18.98 4.57 -6.18
CA ALA A 320 -18.39 3.57 -5.29
C ALA A 320 -18.97 2.14 -5.50
N ASP A 321 -20.02 2.00 -6.30
CA ASP A 321 -20.61 0.73 -6.73
C ASP A 321 -20.06 0.22 -8.08
N GLY A 322 -19.10 0.91 -8.69
CA GLY A 322 -18.50 0.55 -9.98
C GLY A 322 -19.36 0.90 -11.20
N SER A 323 -20.40 1.73 -11.03
CA SER A 323 -21.16 2.26 -12.17
C SER A 323 -20.60 3.59 -12.66
N GLU A 324 -20.59 3.74 -13.99
CA GLU A 324 -20.37 5.02 -14.65
C GLU A 324 -21.65 5.89 -14.57
N PRO A 325 -21.56 7.23 -14.57
CA PRO A 325 -22.68 8.14 -14.37
C PRO A 325 -23.74 8.07 -15.47
#